data_AF-A0AAV0B403-F1
#
_entry.id   AF-A0AAV0B403-F1
#
_cell.length_a   1.000
_cell.length_b   1.000
_cell.length_c   1.000
_cell.angle_alpha   90.00
_cell.angle_beta   90.00
_cell.angle_gamma   90.00
#
_symmetry.space_group_name_H-M   'P 1'
#
loop_
_entity.id
_entity.type
_entity.pdbx_description
1 polymer ?
#
loop_
_entity_poly.entity_id
_entity_poly.type
_entity_poly.pdbx_seq_one_letter_code
_entity_poly.pdbx_strand_id
1 'polypeptide(L)'
;MVWDLNRALLSEGTGDIATCSHNTVRIWSVNGDLLTTLVTTQHNTEPITACCWSKAEVSPLFVTGHQGGKMIFWQRRSVHAENPTDPWKMTVIHVFEHDSGRNDFRGPTAICSLVMTERLLLSGDTLGRLFCWALPGSAYYLPDSAASNCMICDHRFGILDGKRRCVSCSAITCSSCQDIVSGLSGKCCLDCVPNLMKLASSS
;
A
#
# COMPACT_ATOMS: atom_id res chain seq x y z
N MET A 1 -27.92 -14.14 -7.69
CA MET A 1 -27.04 -14.15 -8.86
C MET A 1 -25.69 -13.63 -8.37
N VAL A 2 -24.82 -14.53 -7.92
CA VAL A 2 -23.50 -14.17 -7.40
C VAL A 2 -22.61 -14.01 -8.63
N TRP A 3 -22.16 -12.80 -8.90
CA TRP A 3 -21.19 -12.56 -9.95
C TRP A 3 -19.86 -13.09 -9.44
N ASP A 4 -19.45 -14.27 -9.92
CA ASP A 4 -18.06 -14.73 -9.79
C ASP A 4 -17.20 -13.77 -10.61
N LEU A 5 -16.79 -12.68 -9.97
CA LEU A 5 -15.93 -11.67 -10.56
C LEU A 5 -14.52 -12.26 -10.70
N ASN A 6 -14.33 -13.00 -11.79
CA ASN A 6 -13.03 -13.46 -12.20
C ASN A 6 -12.29 -12.29 -12.85
N ARG A 7 -11.25 -11.80 -12.18
CA ARG A 7 -10.38 -10.74 -12.70
C ARG A 7 -9.03 -11.34 -13.09
N ALA A 8 -8.48 -10.90 -14.23
CA ALA A 8 -7.13 -11.25 -14.67
C ALA A 8 -6.35 -9.97 -14.96
N LEU A 9 -5.11 -9.90 -14.49
CA LEU A 9 -4.24 -8.72 -14.62
C LEU A 9 -2.81 -9.15 -14.90
N LEU A 10 -2.15 -8.46 -15.81
CA LEU A 10 -0.73 -8.65 -16.11
C LEU A 10 0.10 -7.60 -15.38
N SER A 11 1.20 -8.03 -14.76
CA SER A 11 2.26 -7.14 -14.25
C SER A 11 3.12 -6.67 -15.42
N GLU A 12 3.16 -5.36 -15.68
CA GLU A 12 4.01 -4.80 -16.74
C GLU A 12 5.51 -5.00 -16.47
N GLY A 13 5.92 -4.98 -15.19
CA GLY A 13 7.33 -5.07 -14.80
C GLY A 13 7.89 -6.50 -14.80
N THR A 14 7.09 -7.49 -14.41
CA THR A 14 7.56 -8.89 -14.29
C THR A 14 7.01 -9.84 -15.33
N GLY A 15 5.93 -9.45 -16.03
CA GLY A 15 5.17 -10.36 -16.88
C GLY A 15 4.30 -11.37 -16.10
N ASP A 16 4.28 -11.31 -14.77
CA ASP A 16 3.45 -12.23 -13.97
C ASP A 16 1.95 -11.91 -14.18
N ILE A 17 1.14 -12.96 -14.35
CA ILE A 17 -0.31 -12.85 -14.52
C ILE A 17 -0.98 -13.19 -13.19
N ALA A 18 -1.83 -12.31 -12.67
CA ALA A 18 -2.68 -12.59 -11.51
C ALA A 18 -4.10 -12.88 -11.96
N THR A 19 -4.69 -13.97 -11.45
CA THR A 19 -6.12 -14.26 -11.57
C THR A 19 -6.75 -14.31 -10.18
N CYS A 20 -7.82 -13.55 -9.97
CA CYS A 20 -8.56 -13.50 -8.71
C CYS A 20 -9.93 -14.17 -8.87
N SER A 21 -10.30 -15.01 -7.91
CA SER A 21 -11.63 -15.62 -7.80
C SER A 21 -11.99 -15.82 -6.33
N HIS A 22 -13.17 -15.33 -5.91
CA HIS A 22 -13.56 -15.31 -4.49
C HIS A 22 -12.45 -14.72 -3.61
N ASN A 23 -11.89 -15.49 -2.68
CA ASN A 23 -10.79 -15.13 -1.77
C ASN A 23 -9.44 -15.68 -2.23
N THR A 24 -9.34 -16.21 -3.44
CA THR A 24 -8.13 -16.85 -3.96
C THR A 24 -7.51 -16.01 -5.06
N VAL A 25 -6.19 -15.82 -4.98
CA VAL A 25 -5.37 -15.25 -6.05
C VAL A 25 -4.45 -16.35 -6.55
N ARG A 26 -4.35 -16.54 -7.87
CA ARG A 26 -3.33 -17.38 -8.49
C ARG A 26 -2.41 -16.51 -9.33
N ILE A 27 -1.11 -16.71 -9.18
CA ILE A 27 -0.09 -16.01 -9.96
C ILE A 27 0.54 -17.01 -10.93
N TRP A 28 0.64 -16.62 -12.19
CA TRP A 28 1.10 -17.43 -13.29
C TRP A 28 2.24 -16.75 -14.03
N SER A 29 3.13 -17.53 -14.64
CA SER A 29 4.08 -17.00 -15.62
C SER A 29 3.35 -16.69 -16.94
N VAL A 30 3.95 -15.86 -17.80
CA VAL A 30 3.46 -15.67 -19.18
C VAL A 30 3.41 -16.97 -19.99
N ASN A 31 4.20 -17.99 -19.59
CA ASN A 31 4.23 -19.29 -20.24
C ASN A 31 3.11 -20.23 -19.74
N GLY A 32 2.32 -19.80 -18.75
CA GLY A 32 1.21 -20.57 -18.19
C GLY A 32 1.56 -21.41 -16.97
N ASP A 33 2.78 -21.29 -16.43
CA ASP A 33 3.18 -22.02 -15.23
C ASP A 33 2.52 -21.41 -14.00
N LEU A 34 1.91 -22.24 -13.14
CA LEU A 34 1.38 -21.78 -11.86
C LEU A 34 2.54 -21.53 -10.89
N LEU A 35 2.76 -20.27 -10.54
CA LEU A 35 3.84 -19.86 -9.64
C LEU A 35 3.42 -19.95 -8.17
N THR A 36 2.22 -19.46 -7.83
CA THR A 36 1.69 -19.54 -6.47
C THR A 36 0.17 -19.40 -6.40
N THR A 37 -0.42 -19.92 -5.33
CA THR A 37 -1.83 -19.71 -4.96
C THR A 37 -1.89 -19.08 -3.57
N LEU A 38 -2.57 -17.95 -3.46
CA LEU A 38 -2.71 -17.15 -2.24
C LEU A 38 -4.17 -17.14 -1.81
N VAL A 39 -4.40 -17.21 -0.50
CA VAL A 39 -5.72 -17.05 0.10
C VAL A 39 -5.72 -15.73 0.87
N THR A 40 -6.61 -14.81 0.49
CA THR A 40 -6.64 -13.44 1.03
C THR A 40 -7.29 -13.36 2.40
N THR A 41 -8.20 -14.27 2.71
CA THR A 41 -8.97 -14.34 3.95
C THR A 41 -9.45 -15.77 4.15
N GLN A 42 -9.44 -16.24 5.41
CA GLN A 42 -10.01 -17.54 5.78
C GLN A 42 -11.54 -17.53 5.76
N HIS A 43 -12.16 -16.35 5.74
CA HIS A 43 -13.61 -16.18 5.70
C HIS A 43 -14.08 -15.90 4.26
N ASN A 44 -14.98 -16.73 3.76
CA ASN A 44 -15.57 -16.58 2.41
C ASN A 44 -16.51 -15.37 2.27
N THR A 45 -16.79 -14.67 3.36
CA THR A 45 -17.68 -13.49 3.38
C THR A 45 -17.05 -12.24 2.78
N GLU A 46 -15.74 -12.29 2.48
CA GLU A 46 -14.93 -11.16 2.06
C GLU A 46 -14.27 -11.40 0.68
N PRO A 47 -15.07 -11.60 -0.40
CA PRO A 47 -14.53 -11.86 -1.73
C PRO A 47 -13.71 -10.67 -2.24
N ILE A 48 -12.77 -10.96 -3.14
CA ILE A 48 -12.00 -9.98 -3.90
C ILE A 48 -12.94 -9.34 -4.91
N THR A 49 -13.05 -8.03 -4.83
CA THR A 49 -13.95 -7.21 -5.66
C THR A 49 -13.18 -6.32 -6.62
N ALA A 50 -11.91 -6.01 -6.32
CA ALA A 50 -11.01 -5.25 -7.18
C ALA A 50 -9.56 -5.76 -7.03
N CYS A 51 -8.70 -5.53 -8.01
CA CYS A 51 -7.27 -5.77 -7.90
C CYS A 51 -6.48 -4.87 -8.86
N CYS A 52 -5.20 -4.65 -8.57
CA CYS A 52 -4.27 -3.96 -9.48
C CYS A 52 -2.81 -4.37 -9.19
N TRP A 53 -1.95 -4.24 -10.20
CA TRP A 53 -0.50 -4.30 -10.04
C TRP A 53 0.08 -2.89 -9.92
N SER A 54 1.20 -2.75 -9.21
CA SER A 54 2.04 -1.56 -9.32
C SER A 54 2.87 -1.56 -10.59
N LYS A 55 3.26 -0.36 -11.01
CA LYS A 55 4.17 -0.15 -12.14
C LYS A 55 5.65 -0.31 -11.79
N ALA A 56 5.97 -0.68 -10.55
CA ALA A 56 7.36 -0.84 -10.12
C ALA A 56 7.99 -2.06 -10.82
N GLU A 57 9.13 -1.85 -11.47
CA GLU A 57 9.90 -2.92 -12.12
C GLU A 57 10.58 -3.83 -11.10
N VAL A 58 11.08 -3.22 -10.01
CA VAL A 58 11.77 -3.92 -8.93
C VAL A 58 10.79 -4.19 -7.80
N SER A 59 10.45 -5.46 -7.60
CA SER A 59 9.55 -5.94 -6.54
C SER A 59 8.14 -5.32 -6.60
N PRO A 60 7.37 -5.59 -7.68
CA PRO A 60 6.04 -5.03 -7.85
C PRO A 60 5.10 -5.44 -6.72
N LEU A 61 4.25 -4.50 -6.34
CA LEU A 61 3.12 -4.74 -5.46
C LEU A 61 1.94 -5.29 -6.25
N PHE A 62 1.28 -6.28 -5.70
CA PHE A 62 -0.06 -6.68 -6.10
C PHE A 62 -1.04 -6.26 -5.00
N VAL A 63 -2.14 -5.62 -5.37
CA VAL A 63 -3.12 -5.14 -4.40
C VAL A 63 -4.47 -5.78 -4.70
N THR A 64 -5.10 -6.36 -3.67
CA THR A 64 -6.49 -6.86 -3.72
C THR A 64 -7.39 -5.98 -2.88
N GLY A 65 -8.55 -5.61 -3.42
CA GLY A 65 -9.63 -4.92 -2.71
C GLY A 65 -10.79 -5.87 -2.47
N HIS A 66 -11.45 -5.72 -1.32
CA HIS A 66 -12.43 -6.67 -0.80
C HIS A 66 -13.80 -6.05 -0.51
N GLN A 67 -14.80 -6.92 -0.36
CA GLN A 67 -16.19 -6.56 -0.04
C GLN A 67 -16.35 -5.77 1.27
N GLY A 68 -15.52 -6.01 2.27
CA GLY A 68 -15.53 -5.32 3.57
C GLY A 68 -14.58 -4.13 3.63
N GLY A 69 -14.35 -3.43 2.52
CA GLY A 69 -13.59 -2.18 2.53
C GLY A 69 -12.09 -2.33 2.80
N LYS A 70 -11.59 -3.57 2.78
CA LYS A 70 -10.19 -3.91 3.02
C LYS A 70 -9.39 -3.99 1.73
N MET A 71 -8.17 -3.47 1.75
CA MET A 71 -7.14 -3.65 0.74
C MET A 71 -5.98 -4.45 1.33
N ILE A 72 -5.47 -5.44 0.59
CA ILE A 72 -4.30 -6.23 0.98
C ILE A 72 -3.21 -6.01 -0.05
N PHE A 73 -2.02 -5.67 0.42
CA PHE A 73 -0.84 -5.40 -0.38
C PHE A 73 0.09 -6.60 -0.27
N TRP A 74 0.41 -7.17 -1.42
CA TRP A 74 1.25 -8.34 -1.57
C TRP A 74 2.53 -7.94 -2.30
N GLN A 75 3.66 -8.49 -1.88
CA GLN A 75 4.94 -8.26 -2.53
C GLN A 75 5.72 -9.56 -2.67
N ARG A 76 6.48 -9.69 -3.75
CA ARG A 76 7.38 -10.81 -3.99
C ARG A 76 8.60 -10.68 -3.09
N ARG A 77 8.77 -11.61 -2.14
CA ARG A 77 9.99 -11.74 -1.35
C ARG A 77 10.87 -12.83 -1.95
N SER A 78 12.07 -12.44 -2.39
CA SER A 78 13.11 -13.39 -2.78
C SER A 78 13.84 -13.84 -1.53
N VAL A 79 13.86 -15.15 -1.28
CA VAL A 79 14.65 -15.75 -0.18
C VAL A 79 16.05 -16.15 -0.69
N HIS A 80 16.38 -15.85 -1.96
CA HIS A 80 17.60 -16.34 -2.61
C HIS A 80 18.90 -15.88 -1.95
N ALA A 81 18.90 -14.75 -1.23
CA ALA A 81 20.05 -14.28 -0.46
C ALA A 81 20.30 -15.11 0.81
N GLU A 82 19.27 -15.74 1.37
CA GLU A 82 19.33 -16.53 2.60
C GLU A 82 19.35 -18.04 2.34
N ASN A 83 18.68 -18.49 1.28
CA ASN A 83 18.65 -19.88 0.85
C ASN A 83 18.45 -19.99 -0.69
N PRO A 84 19.49 -20.33 -1.48
CA PRO A 84 19.44 -20.33 -2.94
C PRO A 84 18.40 -21.26 -3.55
N THR A 85 17.93 -22.27 -2.80
CA THR A 85 17.01 -23.30 -3.24
C THR A 85 15.54 -22.96 -3.01
N ASP A 86 15.24 -21.95 -2.19
CA ASP A 86 13.87 -21.58 -1.89
C ASP A 86 13.28 -20.71 -3.01
N PRO A 87 12.12 -21.11 -3.59
CA PRO A 87 11.43 -20.26 -4.55
C PRO A 87 10.96 -18.98 -3.84
N TRP A 88 10.89 -17.90 -4.61
CA TRP A 88 10.28 -16.66 -4.15
C TRP A 88 8.82 -16.90 -3.73
N LYS A 89 8.32 -16.08 -2.79
CA LYS A 89 6.93 -16.16 -2.32
C LYS A 89 6.28 -14.79 -2.36
N MET A 90 4.98 -14.72 -2.64
CA MET A 90 4.20 -13.51 -2.35
C MET A 90 3.87 -13.47 -0.87
N THR A 91 4.19 -12.37 -0.21
CA THR A 91 3.88 -12.14 1.19
C THR A 91 3.03 -10.88 1.35
N VAL A 92 2.11 -10.90 2.30
CA VAL A 92 1.37 -9.69 2.69
C VAL A 92 2.34 -8.73 3.38
N ILE A 93 2.43 -7.51 2.86
CA ILE A 93 3.23 -6.45 3.47
C ILE A 93 2.35 -5.46 4.25
N HIS A 94 1.09 -5.28 3.82
CA HIS A 94 0.19 -4.36 4.49
C HIS A 94 -1.28 -4.67 4.24
N VAL A 95 -2.11 -4.21 5.18
CA VAL A 95 -3.55 -4.20 5.09
C VAL A 95 -4.05 -2.79 5.39
N PHE A 96 -4.85 -2.22 4.50
CA PHE A 96 -5.53 -0.94 4.73
C PHE A 96 -7.03 -1.13 4.66
N GLU A 97 -7.76 -0.28 5.35
CA GLU A 97 -9.22 -0.29 5.36
C GLU A 97 -9.71 1.13 5.04
N HIS A 98 -10.79 1.22 4.26
CA HIS A 98 -11.48 2.49 4.06
C HIS A 98 -12.00 2.99 5.41
N ASP A 99 -11.63 4.22 5.79
CA ASP A 99 -12.22 4.86 6.95
C ASP A 99 -13.72 5.04 6.69
N SER A 100 -14.54 4.37 7.51
CA SER A 100 -15.98 4.49 7.42
C SER A 100 -16.45 5.86 7.94
N GLY A 101 -15.60 6.60 8.67
CA GLY A 101 -15.95 7.84 9.33
C GLY A 101 -16.72 7.57 10.62
N ARG A 102 -16.47 8.38 11.66
CA ARG A 102 -16.97 8.16 13.04
C ARG A 102 -18.50 8.04 13.20
N ASN A 103 -19.29 8.38 12.18
CA ASN A 103 -20.77 8.38 12.22
C ASN A 103 -21.43 7.52 11.14
N ASP A 104 -20.68 6.68 10.41
CA ASP A 104 -21.27 5.85 9.36
C ASP A 104 -21.78 4.53 9.93
N PHE A 105 -23.09 4.46 10.18
CA PHE A 105 -23.77 3.25 10.65
C PHE A 105 -23.87 2.15 9.59
N ARG A 106 -23.44 2.42 8.34
CA ARG A 106 -23.56 1.48 7.23
C ARG A 106 -22.47 0.39 7.22
N GLY A 107 -21.48 0.53 8.08
CA GLY A 107 -20.35 -0.39 8.16
C GLY A 107 -19.39 -0.27 6.96
N PRO A 108 -18.43 -1.19 6.84
CA PRO A 108 -17.44 -1.14 5.77
C PRO A 108 -18.08 -1.32 4.38
N THR A 109 -17.57 -0.57 3.41
CA THR A 109 -18.09 -0.53 2.04
C THR A 109 -17.18 -1.25 1.07
N ALA A 110 -17.75 -2.03 0.16
CA ALA A 110 -16.98 -2.81 -0.80
C ALA A 110 -16.12 -1.93 -1.71
N ILE A 111 -14.86 -2.33 -1.86
CA ILE A 111 -13.93 -1.71 -2.80
C ILE A 111 -14.30 -2.16 -4.20
N CYS A 112 -14.76 -1.24 -5.05
CA CYS A 112 -15.23 -1.59 -6.39
C CYS A 112 -14.17 -1.33 -7.47
N SER A 113 -13.18 -0.49 -7.19
CA SER A 113 -12.14 -0.10 -8.15
C SER A 113 -10.80 0.16 -7.47
N LEU A 114 -9.72 -0.23 -8.15
CA LEU A 114 -8.34 0.03 -7.76
C LEU A 114 -7.53 0.46 -8.98
N VAL A 115 -6.81 1.56 -8.86
CA VAL A 115 -5.89 2.05 -9.91
C VAL A 115 -4.59 2.47 -9.27
N MET A 116 -3.49 1.86 -9.72
CA MET A 116 -2.14 2.20 -9.28
C MET A 116 -1.45 3.10 -10.31
N THR A 117 -0.90 4.19 -9.83
CA THR A 117 0.02 5.07 -10.58
C THR A 117 1.43 4.91 -10.01
N GLU A 118 2.41 5.64 -10.55
CA GLU A 118 3.78 5.63 -10.00
C GLU A 118 3.87 6.18 -8.58
N ARG A 119 2.89 6.98 -8.15
CA ARG A 119 2.93 7.71 -6.88
C ARG A 119 1.76 7.40 -5.97
N LEU A 120 0.62 7.07 -6.53
CA LEU A 120 -0.65 6.99 -5.81
C LEU A 120 -1.33 5.67 -6.10
N LEU A 121 -1.96 5.11 -5.07
CA LEU A 121 -3.07 4.19 -5.23
C LEU A 121 -4.37 4.98 -5.08
N LEU A 122 -5.27 4.81 -6.04
CA LEU A 122 -6.64 5.28 -5.94
C LEU A 122 -7.54 4.07 -5.69
N SER A 123 -8.41 4.18 -4.69
CA SER A 123 -9.43 3.17 -4.42
C SER A 123 -10.82 3.80 -4.35
N GLY A 124 -11.77 3.20 -5.05
CA GLY A 124 -13.17 3.61 -5.03
C GLY A 124 -14.04 2.56 -4.36
N ASP A 125 -15.11 3.00 -3.70
CA ASP A 125 -16.08 2.12 -3.06
C ASP A 125 -17.45 2.10 -3.76
N THR A 126 -18.36 1.25 -3.28
CA THR A 126 -19.73 1.14 -3.82
C THR A 126 -20.64 2.33 -3.49
N LEU A 127 -20.22 3.24 -2.60
CA LEU A 127 -20.93 4.50 -2.34
C LEU A 127 -20.46 5.64 -3.25
N GLY A 128 -19.45 5.39 -4.10
CA GLY A 128 -18.87 6.39 -4.98
C GLY A 128 -17.85 7.30 -4.29
N ARG A 129 -17.38 6.96 -3.08
CA ARG A 129 -16.26 7.67 -2.44
C ARG A 129 -14.95 7.27 -3.11
N LEU A 130 -14.02 8.21 -3.18
CA LEU A 130 -12.68 8.01 -3.70
C LEU A 130 -11.66 8.28 -2.60
N PHE A 131 -10.75 7.33 -2.42
CA PHE A 131 -9.64 7.41 -1.49
C PHE A 131 -8.33 7.48 -2.26
N CYS A 132 -7.44 8.36 -1.81
CA CYS A 132 -6.12 8.55 -2.40
C CYS A 132 -5.05 8.18 -1.37
N TRP A 133 -4.20 7.23 -1.73
CA TRP A 133 -3.14 6.70 -0.88
C TRP A 133 -1.80 7.02 -1.51
N ALA A 134 -0.93 7.70 -0.77
CA ALA A 134 0.45 7.92 -1.21
C ALA A 134 1.28 6.66 -1.01
N LEU A 135 2.02 6.26 -2.04
CA LEU A 135 3.05 5.24 -1.90
C LEU A 135 4.24 5.80 -1.09
N PRO A 136 4.99 4.96 -0.37
CA PRO A 136 6.17 5.43 0.36
C PRO A 136 7.14 6.19 -0.57
N GLY A 137 7.56 7.38 -0.15
CA GLY A 137 8.49 8.23 -0.91
C GLY A 137 7.86 9.05 -2.04
N SER A 138 6.54 8.94 -2.28
CA SER A 138 5.85 9.66 -3.34
C SER A 138 5.11 10.93 -2.87
N ALA A 139 5.27 11.31 -1.61
CA ALA A 139 4.56 12.45 -1.05
C ALA A 139 4.85 13.75 -1.79
N TYR A 140 3.81 14.58 -1.86
CA TYR A 140 3.88 15.86 -2.54
C TYR A 140 4.73 16.86 -1.75
N TYR A 141 5.71 17.47 -2.42
CA TYR A 141 6.57 18.48 -1.80
C TYR A 141 5.76 19.68 -1.33
N LEU A 142 5.76 19.91 -0.01
CA LEU A 142 5.18 21.12 0.56
C LEU A 142 6.26 22.22 0.66
N PRO A 143 5.97 23.44 0.18
CA PRO A 143 6.87 24.57 0.34
C PRO A 143 6.95 24.96 1.82
N ASP A 144 8.07 25.54 2.25
CA ASP A 144 8.28 25.93 3.65
C ASP A 144 7.27 26.98 4.14
N SER A 145 6.60 27.69 3.23
CA SER A 145 5.48 28.60 3.52
C SER A 145 4.18 27.89 3.89
N ALA A 146 4.04 26.59 3.62
CA ALA A 146 2.81 25.82 3.88
C ALA A 146 2.54 25.61 5.37
N ALA A 147 3.55 25.77 6.24
CA ALA A 147 3.36 25.71 7.68
C ALA A 147 4.30 26.65 8.44
N SER A 148 3.73 27.41 9.38
CA SER A 148 4.47 28.19 10.37
C SER A 148 4.85 27.36 11.60
N ASN A 149 4.24 26.19 11.78
CA ASN A 149 4.40 25.33 12.94
C ASN A 149 4.74 23.90 12.50
N CYS A 150 5.39 23.14 13.39
CA CYS A 150 5.64 21.72 13.21
C CYS A 150 4.29 20.98 13.13
N MET A 151 4.08 20.18 12.09
CA MET A 151 2.83 19.46 11.88
C MET A 151 2.61 18.27 12.84
N ILE A 152 3.54 18.02 13.75
CA ILE A 152 3.50 16.89 14.71
C ILE A 152 3.35 17.39 16.15
N CYS A 153 4.20 18.34 16.57
CA CYS A 153 4.24 18.85 17.95
C CYS A 153 3.79 20.31 18.10
N ASP A 154 3.33 20.94 17.01
CA ASP A 154 2.89 22.34 16.95
C ASP A 154 3.92 23.39 17.37
N HIS A 155 5.22 23.03 17.41
CA HIS A 155 6.29 23.98 17.64
C HIS A 155 6.35 25.05 16.53
N ARG A 156 6.20 26.32 16.90
CA ARG A 156 6.25 27.45 15.96
C ARG A 156 7.68 27.74 15.51
N PHE A 157 7.92 27.70 14.21
CA PHE A 157 9.23 27.96 13.63
C PHE A 157 9.56 29.46 13.65
N GLY A 158 10.71 29.80 14.24
CA GLY A 158 11.38 31.09 14.10
C GLY A 158 12.19 31.22 12.82
N ILE A 159 12.83 32.37 12.64
CA ILE A 159 13.64 32.69 11.45
C ILE A 159 14.88 31.78 11.32
N LEU A 160 15.46 31.38 12.45
CA LEU A 160 16.67 30.54 12.48
C LEU A 160 16.34 29.03 12.54
N ASP A 161 15.07 28.66 12.71
CA ASP A 161 14.69 27.27 12.85
C ASP A 161 14.73 26.55 11.51
N GLY A 162 15.52 25.49 11.46
CA GLY A 162 15.61 24.63 10.29
C GLY A 162 14.34 23.79 10.15
N LYS A 163 13.50 24.11 9.15
CA LYS A 163 12.39 23.23 8.76
C LYS A 163 12.93 21.96 8.12
N ARG A 164 12.32 20.82 8.44
CA ARG A 164 12.63 19.50 7.88
C ARG A 164 11.36 18.90 7.28
N ARG A 165 11.52 17.97 6.35
CA ARG A 165 10.41 17.28 5.69
C ARG A 165 10.46 15.79 5.94
N CYS A 166 9.30 15.20 6.18
CA CYS A 166 9.14 13.76 6.20
C CYS A 166 9.23 13.21 4.77
N VAL A 167 10.10 12.24 4.49
CA VAL A 167 10.21 11.63 3.15
C VAL A 167 8.92 10.89 2.75
N SER A 168 8.15 10.40 3.71
CA SER A 168 6.95 9.59 3.43
C SER A 168 5.67 10.40 3.22
N CYS A 169 5.41 11.41 4.06
CA CYS A 169 4.17 12.21 3.97
C CYS A 169 4.40 13.69 3.64
N SER A 170 5.67 14.11 3.47
CA SER A 170 6.06 15.51 3.23
C SER A 170 5.63 16.52 4.29
N ALA A 171 5.16 16.05 5.46
CA ALA A 171 4.89 16.92 6.61
C ALA A 171 6.12 17.73 6.99
N ILE A 172 5.90 19.00 7.31
CA ILE A 172 6.93 19.93 7.77
C ILE A 172 7.10 19.76 9.28
N THR A 173 8.29 19.37 9.70
CA THR A 173 8.58 18.98 11.09
C THR A 173 9.83 19.66 11.62
N CYS A 174 9.94 19.78 12.95
CA CYS A 174 11.19 20.13 13.61
C CYS A 174 12.16 18.93 13.61
N SER A 175 13.42 19.16 13.99
CA SER A 175 14.44 18.11 14.07
C SER A 175 14.12 17.00 15.07
N SER A 176 13.38 17.33 16.14
CA SER A 176 13.02 16.39 17.21
C SER A 176 11.83 15.49 16.85
N CYS A 177 11.03 15.86 15.84
CA CYS A 177 9.87 15.09 15.39
C CYS A 177 10.19 14.23 14.17
N GLN A 178 11.45 13.87 13.97
CA GLN A 178 11.90 13.02 12.88
C GLN A 178 12.75 11.86 13.39
N ASP A 179 12.61 10.71 12.73
CA ASP A 179 13.48 9.55 12.95
C ASP A 179 13.85 8.89 11.61
N ILE A 180 14.84 8.01 11.64
CA ILE A 180 15.31 7.24 10.49
C ILE A 180 14.50 5.94 10.42
N VAL A 181 14.04 5.59 9.22
CA VAL A 181 13.45 4.29 8.95
C VAL A 181 14.44 3.46 8.15
N SER A 182 14.82 2.31 8.67
CA SER A 182 15.71 1.36 7.99
C SER A 182 15.19 1.04 6.58
N GLY A 183 16.04 1.08 5.56
CA GLY A 183 15.65 0.81 4.17
C GLY A 183 15.07 1.99 3.39
N LEU A 184 14.86 3.16 4.00
CA LEU A 184 14.45 4.39 3.32
C LEU A 184 15.59 5.43 3.33
N SER A 185 15.81 6.09 2.19
CA SER A 185 16.80 7.17 2.07
C SER A 185 16.27 8.50 2.65
N GLY A 186 16.29 8.62 3.97
CA GLY A 186 16.04 9.88 4.67
C GLY A 186 15.22 9.73 5.95
N LYS A 187 14.77 10.85 6.50
CA LYS A 187 14.04 10.89 7.78
C LYS A 187 12.53 10.98 7.58
N CYS A 188 11.78 10.27 8.43
CA CYS A 188 10.33 10.29 8.47
C CYS A 188 9.85 10.96 9.77
N CYS A 189 8.64 11.54 9.75
CA CYS A 189 8.04 12.06 10.98
C CYS A 189 7.67 10.94 11.94
N LEU A 190 7.55 11.26 13.23
CA LEU A 190 7.23 10.28 14.27
C LEU A 190 5.87 9.57 14.06
N ASP A 191 4.93 10.16 13.31
CA ASP A 191 3.66 9.49 12.97
C ASP A 191 3.84 8.45 11.83
N CYS A 192 4.75 8.72 10.91
CA CYS A 192 5.04 7.82 9.80
C CYS A 192 5.97 6.68 10.19
N VAL A 193 6.92 6.92 11.11
CA VAL A 193 7.95 5.94 11.49
C VAL A 193 7.34 4.59 11.95
N PRO A 194 6.35 4.53 12.86
CA PRO A 194 5.75 3.25 13.27
C PRO A 194 5.05 2.50 12.13
N ASN A 195 4.48 3.23 11.17
CA ASN A 195 3.77 2.64 10.04
C ASN A 195 4.73 2.12 8.96
N LEU A 196 5.83 2.83 8.73
CA LEU A 196 6.85 2.44 7.76
C LEU A 196 7.83 1.40 8.30
N MET A 197 8.13 1.40 9.60
CA MET A 197 8.95 0.36 10.25
C MET A 197 8.33 -1.03 10.07
N LYS A 198 6.99 -1.14 10.04
CA LYS A 198 6.29 -2.39 9.72
C LYS A 198 6.57 -2.88 8.29
N LEU A 199 6.89 -1.98 7.36
CA LEU A 199 7.27 -2.32 5.99
C LEU A 199 8.75 -2.68 5.89
N ALA A 200 9.60 -2.04 6.70
CA ALA A 200 11.04 -2.26 6.72
C ALA A 200 11.46 -3.53 7.49
N SER A 201 10.78 -3.90 8.57
CA SER A 201 11.10 -5.12 9.33
C SER A 201 10.67 -6.42 8.63
N SER A 202 9.98 -6.31 7.50
CA SER A 202 9.69 -7.43 6.59
C SER A 202 10.71 -7.61 5.46
N SER A 203 11.80 -6.83 5.43
CA SER A 203 12.95 -7.06 4.53
C SER A 203 13.85 -8.17 5.03
#